data_AF-A0A183HGI8-F1
#
_entry.id   AF-A0A183HGI8-F1
#
_cell.length_a   1.000
_cell.length_b   1.000
_cell.length_c   1.000
_cell.angle_alpha   90.00
_cell.angle_beta   90.00
_cell.angle_gamma   90.00
#
_symmetry.space_group_name_H-M   'P 1'
#
loop_
_entity.id
_entity.type
_entity.pdbx_description
1 polymer ?
#
loop_
_entity_poly.entity_id
_entity_poly.type
_entity_poly.pdbx_seq_one_letter_code
_entity_poly.pdbx_strand_id
1 'polypeptide(L)'
;MKDEDPYVRKTAAVCVAKLHDINASLVEDQGFVDLLNDLLSDSNPMVVANAVAALAEINESHVLIEINSQTINKLLTALNECTEWGQVFILDALSSYQPKDEREAQNICERISPRLAHANAAVVLSTVKVLMKLMEMLPENSEFIGQLTKKLAPPMVTLLSAEPEIQYVALRNINLIVQKRPEILKQEMKVFFVKYNDPIYVKMEKLDIMIRLAQQNNINQVLSELKE
;
A
#
# COMPACT_ATOMS: atom_id res chain seq x y z
N MET A 1 -3.68 -27.16 -9.69
CA MET A 1 -2.83 -26.44 -8.72
C MET A 1 -1.55 -27.18 -8.33
N LYS A 2 -1.42 -28.50 -8.56
CA LYS A 2 -0.20 -29.28 -8.26
C LYS A 2 0.66 -29.56 -9.52
N ASP A 3 0.60 -28.67 -10.50
CA ASP A 3 1.36 -28.81 -11.74
C ASP A 3 2.86 -28.55 -11.49
N GLU A 4 3.74 -29.14 -12.28
CA GLU A 4 5.19 -28.89 -12.15
C GLU A 4 5.57 -27.48 -12.61
N ASP A 5 4.85 -26.92 -13.59
CA ASP A 5 5.13 -25.60 -14.15
C ASP A 5 4.54 -24.48 -13.25
N PRO A 6 5.38 -23.57 -12.69
CA PRO A 6 4.91 -22.41 -11.94
C PRO A 6 3.98 -21.50 -12.74
N TYR A 7 4.13 -21.43 -14.07
CA TYR A 7 3.26 -20.64 -14.93
C TYR A 7 1.83 -21.19 -14.95
N VAL A 8 1.68 -22.51 -14.96
CA VAL A 8 0.37 -23.17 -14.89
C VAL A 8 -0.23 -22.98 -13.50
N ARG A 9 0.57 -23.12 -12.44
CA ARG A 9 0.12 -22.94 -11.05
C ARG A 9 -0.38 -21.52 -10.77
N LYS A 10 0.36 -20.48 -11.16
CA LYS A 10 -0.06 -19.08 -10.97
C LYS A 10 -1.34 -18.75 -11.76
N THR A 11 -1.51 -19.38 -12.92
CA THR A 11 -2.70 -19.20 -13.76
C THR A 11 -3.90 -19.90 -13.13
N ALA A 12 -3.70 -21.12 -12.62
CA ALA A 12 -4.72 -21.87 -11.90
C ALA A 12 -5.21 -21.14 -10.64
N ALA A 13 -4.32 -20.47 -9.90
CA ALA A 13 -4.69 -19.65 -8.75
C ALA A 13 -5.69 -18.55 -9.13
N VAL A 14 -5.41 -17.78 -10.19
CA VAL A 14 -6.31 -16.73 -10.70
C VAL A 14 -7.61 -17.32 -11.26
N CYS A 15 -7.56 -18.50 -11.89
CA CYS A 15 -8.76 -19.17 -12.38
C CYS A 15 -9.71 -19.56 -11.25
N VAL A 16 -9.22 -19.82 -10.04
CA VAL A 16 -10.11 -20.10 -8.90
C VAL A 16 -10.86 -18.86 -8.42
N ALA A 17 -10.23 -17.68 -8.40
CA ALA A 17 -10.96 -16.44 -8.15
C ALA A 17 -12.06 -16.20 -9.21
N LYS A 18 -11.74 -16.42 -10.49
CA LYS A 18 -12.73 -16.33 -11.58
C LYS A 18 -13.87 -17.34 -11.43
N LEU A 19 -13.56 -18.56 -10.99
CA LEU A 19 -14.59 -19.58 -10.77
C LEU A 19 -15.48 -19.21 -9.58
N HIS A 20 -14.92 -18.60 -8.54
CA HIS A 20 -15.65 -18.13 -7.37
C HIS A 20 -16.65 -17.02 -7.75
N ASP A 21 -16.26 -16.08 -8.60
CA ASP A 21 -17.15 -15.03 -9.14
C ASP A 21 -18.37 -15.62 -9.89
N ILE A 22 -18.19 -16.76 -10.57
CA ILE A 22 -19.27 -17.44 -11.30
C ILE A 22 -20.12 -18.33 -10.35
N ASN A 23 -19.46 -19.09 -9.48
CA ASN A 23 -20.10 -20.05 -8.58
C ASN A 23 -19.25 -20.29 -7.32
N ALA A 24 -19.50 -19.48 -6.29
CA ALA A 24 -18.80 -19.57 -5.00
C ALA A 24 -18.99 -20.92 -4.31
N SER A 25 -20.22 -21.46 -4.29
CA SER A 25 -20.52 -22.74 -3.62
C SER A 25 -19.70 -23.90 -4.21
N LEU A 26 -19.51 -23.93 -5.52
CA LEU A 26 -18.68 -24.96 -6.15
C LEU A 26 -17.21 -24.86 -5.72
N VAL A 27 -16.70 -23.64 -5.51
CA VAL A 27 -15.31 -23.42 -5.09
C VAL A 27 -15.08 -23.92 -3.67
N GLU A 28 -16.06 -23.68 -2.79
CA GLU A 28 -16.06 -24.17 -1.41
C GLU A 28 -16.23 -25.70 -1.36
N ASP A 29 -17.23 -26.25 -2.05
CA ASP A 29 -17.55 -27.69 -2.07
C ASP A 29 -16.38 -28.55 -2.61
N GLN A 30 -15.60 -28.01 -3.55
CA GLN A 30 -14.43 -28.69 -4.11
C GLN A 30 -13.14 -28.49 -3.30
N GLY A 31 -13.16 -27.69 -2.23
CA GLY A 31 -11.99 -27.39 -1.42
C GLY A 31 -10.89 -26.63 -2.18
N PHE A 32 -11.25 -25.84 -3.20
CA PHE A 32 -10.26 -25.06 -3.96
C PHE A 32 -9.63 -23.95 -3.12
N VAL A 33 -10.34 -23.49 -2.09
CA VAL A 33 -9.89 -22.49 -1.12
C VAL A 33 -8.69 -23.02 -0.32
N ASP A 34 -8.74 -24.27 0.14
CA ASP A 34 -7.62 -24.93 0.83
C ASP A 34 -6.40 -25.10 -0.08
N LEU A 35 -6.63 -25.50 -1.34
CA LEU A 35 -5.56 -25.61 -2.33
C LEU A 35 -4.90 -24.26 -2.63
N LEU A 36 -5.68 -23.18 -2.61
CA LEU A 36 -5.16 -21.82 -2.78
C LEU A 36 -4.32 -21.39 -1.56
N ASN A 37 -4.72 -21.80 -0.35
CA ASN A 37 -3.94 -21.59 0.86
C ASN A 37 -2.61 -22.35 0.83
N ASP A 38 -2.59 -23.57 0.31
CA ASP A 38 -1.36 -24.36 0.13
C ASP A 38 -0.37 -23.63 -0.80
N LEU A 39 -0.88 -22.97 -1.85
CA LEU A 39 -0.06 -22.18 -2.78
C LEU A 39 0.58 -20.93 -2.14
N LEU A 40 0.17 -20.50 -0.95
CA LEU A 40 0.88 -19.46 -0.20
C LEU A 40 2.25 -19.93 0.31
N SER A 41 2.48 -21.24 0.33
CA SER A 41 3.75 -21.86 0.72
C SER A 41 4.56 -22.34 -0.50
N ASP A 42 4.20 -21.88 -1.70
CA ASP A 42 4.91 -22.24 -2.94
C ASP A 42 6.36 -21.73 -2.93
N SER A 43 7.25 -22.46 -3.61
CA SER A 43 8.64 -22.05 -3.81
C SER A 43 8.78 -20.89 -4.80
N ASN A 44 7.78 -20.68 -5.68
CA ASN A 44 7.81 -19.60 -6.66
C ASN A 44 7.03 -18.37 -6.16
N PRO A 45 7.70 -17.21 -5.96
CA PRO A 45 7.07 -15.99 -5.46
C PRO A 45 5.91 -15.47 -6.35
N MET A 46 5.96 -15.72 -7.67
CA MET A 46 4.88 -15.31 -8.57
C MET A 46 3.61 -16.14 -8.36
N VAL A 47 3.75 -17.42 -8.00
CA VAL A 47 2.60 -18.27 -7.66
C VAL A 47 2.01 -17.79 -6.35
N VAL A 48 2.85 -17.52 -5.34
CA VAL A 48 2.42 -16.96 -4.05
C VAL A 48 1.66 -15.65 -4.25
N ALA A 49 2.20 -14.70 -5.02
CA ALA A 49 1.56 -13.41 -5.28
C ALA A 49 0.17 -13.56 -5.92
N ASN A 50 0.02 -14.44 -6.90
CA ASN A 50 -1.28 -14.69 -7.54
C ASN A 50 -2.26 -15.43 -6.61
N ALA A 51 -1.77 -16.35 -5.78
CA ALA A 51 -2.59 -17.01 -4.76
C ALA A 51 -3.08 -16.00 -3.71
N VAL A 52 -2.23 -15.07 -3.29
CA VAL A 52 -2.61 -13.96 -2.39
C VAL A 52 -3.68 -13.08 -3.02
N ALA A 53 -3.50 -12.67 -4.29
CA ALA A 53 -4.47 -11.84 -4.99
C ALA A 53 -5.84 -12.54 -5.10
N ALA A 54 -5.82 -13.82 -5.49
CA ALA A 54 -7.04 -14.63 -5.58
C ALA A 54 -7.72 -14.82 -4.22
N LEU A 55 -6.95 -15.05 -3.15
CA LEU A 55 -7.50 -15.17 -1.79
C LEU A 55 -8.08 -13.85 -1.29
N ALA A 56 -7.42 -12.72 -1.58
CA ALA A 56 -7.92 -11.41 -1.20
C ALA A 56 -9.27 -11.12 -1.86
N GLU A 57 -9.40 -11.39 -3.16
CA GLU A 57 -10.64 -11.21 -3.92
C GLU A 57 -11.78 -12.12 -3.41
N ILE A 58 -11.50 -13.39 -3.13
CA ILE A 58 -12.47 -14.32 -2.55
C ILE A 58 -12.93 -13.83 -1.16
N ASN A 59 -11.99 -13.38 -0.34
CA ASN A 59 -12.25 -12.89 1.02
C ASN A 59 -13.05 -11.57 1.05
N GLU A 60 -13.11 -10.79 -0.04
CA GLU A 60 -13.98 -9.59 -0.11
C GLU A 60 -15.46 -9.94 -0.07
N SER A 61 -15.84 -11.09 -0.64
CA SER A 61 -17.22 -11.57 -0.66
C SER A 61 -17.59 -12.26 0.66
N HIS A 62 -16.75 -13.20 1.09
CA HIS A 62 -16.90 -13.92 2.34
C HIS A 62 -15.53 -14.30 2.88
N VAL A 63 -15.25 -13.96 4.15
CA VAL A 63 -13.96 -14.28 4.78
C VAL A 63 -13.88 -15.78 5.02
N LEU A 64 -13.23 -16.49 4.12
CA LEU A 64 -13.07 -17.94 4.15
C LEU A 64 -11.74 -18.35 4.79
N ILE A 65 -10.67 -17.57 4.59
CA ILE A 65 -9.36 -17.81 5.20
C ILE A 65 -8.85 -16.56 5.89
N GLU A 66 -8.60 -16.68 7.20
CA GLU A 66 -7.88 -15.67 7.95
C GLU A 66 -6.36 -15.80 7.73
N ILE A 67 -5.74 -14.68 7.36
CA ILE A 67 -4.28 -14.59 7.24
C ILE A 67 -3.68 -14.57 8.65
N ASN A 68 -2.90 -15.60 8.99
CA ASN A 68 -2.23 -15.70 10.28
C ASN A 68 -0.78 -15.18 10.24
N SER A 69 -0.15 -15.01 11.42
CA SER A 69 1.24 -14.54 11.55
C SER A 69 2.27 -15.36 10.75
N GLN A 70 2.06 -16.67 10.59
CA GLN A 70 2.99 -17.51 9.83
C GLN A 70 2.91 -17.21 8.33
N THR A 71 1.69 -17.07 7.82
CA THR A 71 1.42 -16.65 6.44
C THR A 71 2.03 -15.28 6.18
N ILE A 72 1.84 -14.30 7.08
CA ILE A 72 2.46 -12.96 6.96
C ILE A 72 3.98 -13.04 6.81
N ASN A 73 4.65 -13.85 7.62
CA ASN A 73 6.11 -14.01 7.53
C ASN A 73 6.56 -14.62 6.19
N LYS A 74 5.80 -15.57 5.65
CA LYS A 74 6.03 -16.12 4.31
C LYS A 74 5.84 -15.04 3.24
N LEU A 75 4.76 -14.27 3.32
CA LEU A 75 4.47 -13.18 2.38
C LEU A 75 5.53 -12.08 2.41
N LEU A 76 6.01 -11.68 3.59
CA LEU A 76 7.11 -10.72 3.74
C LEU A 76 8.43 -11.24 3.17
N THR A 77 8.63 -12.55 3.14
CA THR A 77 9.81 -13.17 2.53
C THR A 77 9.67 -13.15 1.01
N ALA A 78 8.51 -13.57 0.48
CA ALA A 78 8.18 -13.51 -0.93
C ALA A 78 8.20 -12.08 -1.49
N LEU A 79 7.86 -11.07 -0.68
CA LEU A 79 7.86 -9.65 -1.07
C LEU A 79 9.20 -9.19 -1.65
N ASN A 80 10.33 -9.78 -1.22
CA ASN A 80 11.66 -9.40 -1.71
C ASN A 80 11.95 -9.93 -3.13
N GLU A 81 11.29 -11.01 -3.52
CA GLU A 81 11.55 -11.74 -4.78
C GLU A 81 10.41 -11.60 -5.79
N CYS A 82 9.27 -11.03 -5.37
CA CYS A 82 8.12 -10.77 -6.22
C CYS A 82 8.36 -9.62 -7.21
N THR A 83 7.66 -9.71 -8.34
CA THR A 83 7.48 -8.59 -9.27
C THR A 83 6.78 -7.42 -8.59
N GLU A 84 6.84 -6.24 -9.18
CA GLU A 84 6.21 -5.03 -8.65
C GLU A 84 4.71 -5.22 -8.37
N TRP A 85 3.99 -5.86 -9.30
CA TRP A 85 2.57 -6.18 -9.14
C TRP A 85 2.32 -7.20 -8.03
N GLY A 86 3.18 -8.21 -7.91
CA GLY A 86 3.09 -9.16 -6.81
C GLY A 86 3.35 -8.51 -5.45
N GLN A 87 4.24 -7.52 -5.40
CA GLN A 87 4.47 -6.73 -4.18
C GLN A 87 3.23 -5.93 -3.80
N VAL A 88 2.53 -5.31 -4.77
CA VAL A 88 1.26 -4.62 -4.52
C VAL A 88 0.22 -5.57 -3.94
N PHE A 89 -0.01 -6.75 -4.55
CA PHE A 89 -0.98 -7.72 -4.03
C PHE A 89 -0.66 -8.18 -2.61
N ILE A 90 0.62 -8.43 -2.31
CA ILE A 90 1.06 -8.79 -0.97
C ILE A 90 0.82 -7.63 0.02
N LEU A 91 1.20 -6.40 -0.33
CA LEU A 91 0.99 -5.22 0.51
C LEU A 91 -0.50 -4.96 0.76
N ASP A 92 -1.35 -5.18 -0.25
CA ASP A 92 -2.80 -5.06 -0.10
C ASP A 92 -3.36 -6.11 0.86
N ALA A 93 -2.92 -7.36 0.76
CA ALA A 93 -3.28 -8.40 1.72
C ALA A 93 -2.79 -8.09 3.15
N LEU A 94 -1.57 -7.54 3.29
CA LEU A 94 -1.04 -7.07 4.58
C LEU A 94 -1.91 -5.95 5.16
N SER A 95 -2.55 -5.13 4.32
CA SER A 95 -3.44 -4.06 4.79
C SER A 95 -4.72 -4.57 5.44
N SER A 96 -5.09 -5.84 5.22
CA SER A 96 -6.24 -6.48 5.89
C SER A 96 -5.85 -7.21 7.18
N TYR A 97 -4.58 -7.54 7.36
CA TYR A 97 -4.08 -8.20 8.57
C TYR A 97 -4.06 -7.26 9.79
N GLN A 98 -4.33 -7.82 10.96
CA GLN A 98 -4.18 -7.13 12.24
C GLN A 98 -3.09 -7.83 13.06
N PRO A 99 -1.93 -7.19 13.29
CA PRO A 99 -0.88 -7.71 14.15
C PRO A 99 -1.39 -8.02 15.57
N LYS A 100 -0.80 -9.03 16.21
CA LYS A 100 -1.16 -9.45 17.57
C LYS A 100 -0.61 -8.53 18.63
N ASP A 101 0.60 -8.01 18.41
CA ASP A 101 1.28 -7.14 19.35
C ASP A 101 2.03 -5.99 18.65
N GLU A 102 2.45 -5.03 19.47
CA GLU A 102 3.22 -3.86 19.01
C GLU A 102 4.53 -4.29 18.32
N ARG A 103 5.16 -5.35 18.82
CA ARG A 103 6.43 -5.86 18.29
C ARG A 103 6.28 -6.43 16.90
N GLU A 104 5.23 -7.21 16.65
CA GLU A 104 4.90 -7.72 15.31
C GLU A 104 4.60 -6.57 14.35
N ALA A 105 3.83 -5.56 14.79
CA ALA A 105 3.57 -4.36 13.97
C ALA A 105 4.86 -3.60 13.62
N GLN A 106 5.76 -3.40 14.58
CA GLN A 106 7.07 -2.77 14.34
C GLN A 106 7.92 -3.59 13.36
N ASN A 107 8.01 -4.92 13.55
CA ASN A 107 8.75 -5.81 12.67
C ASN A 107 8.23 -5.77 11.22
N ILE A 108 6.90 -5.75 11.03
CA ILE A 108 6.29 -5.61 9.70
C ILE A 108 6.65 -4.26 9.08
N CYS A 109 6.51 -3.17 9.83
CA CYS A 109 6.87 -1.82 9.38
C CYS A 109 8.34 -1.73 8.92
N GLU A 110 9.27 -2.31 9.67
CA GLU A 110 10.69 -2.32 9.30
C GLU A 110 10.95 -3.10 8.02
N ARG A 111 10.29 -4.26 7.85
CA ARG A 111 10.44 -5.10 6.65
C ARG A 111 9.87 -4.47 5.39
N ILE A 112 8.76 -3.71 5.48
CA ILE A 112 8.16 -3.04 4.32
C ILE A 112 8.77 -1.67 4.02
N SER A 113 9.41 -1.02 5.00
CA SER A 113 10.01 0.32 4.86
C SER A 113 10.93 0.48 3.62
N PRO A 114 11.77 -0.50 3.23
CA PRO A 114 12.58 -0.39 2.02
C PRO A 114 11.78 -0.21 0.71
N ARG A 115 10.51 -0.62 0.69
CA ARG A 115 9.62 -0.47 -0.48
C ARG A 115 9.22 0.97 -0.75
N LEU A 116 9.41 1.87 0.21
CA LEU A 116 9.19 3.31 0.03
C LEU A 116 10.12 3.94 -1.02
N ALA A 117 11.28 3.32 -1.29
CA ALA A 117 12.24 3.79 -2.28
C ALA A 117 12.05 3.14 -3.68
N HIS A 118 10.93 2.45 -3.89
CA HIS A 118 10.65 1.74 -5.14
C HIS A 118 10.26 2.72 -6.26
N ALA A 119 10.64 2.40 -7.52
CA ALA A 119 10.35 3.26 -8.66
C ALA A 119 8.85 3.31 -9.02
N ASN A 120 8.16 2.18 -8.88
CA ASN A 120 6.73 2.07 -9.14
C ASN A 120 5.90 2.73 -8.03
N ALA A 121 5.11 3.75 -8.41
CA ALA A 121 4.24 4.51 -7.51
C ALA A 121 3.19 3.66 -6.79
N ALA A 122 2.68 2.60 -7.43
CA ALA A 122 1.69 1.71 -6.81
C ALA A 122 2.28 0.96 -5.61
N VAL A 123 3.54 0.50 -5.72
CA VAL A 123 4.26 -0.15 -4.61
C VAL A 123 4.46 0.84 -3.46
N VAL A 124 4.85 2.08 -3.76
CA VAL A 124 5.05 3.12 -2.75
C VAL A 124 3.74 3.45 -2.03
N LEU A 125 2.65 3.73 -2.76
CA LEU A 125 1.35 4.06 -2.18
C LEU A 125 0.77 2.90 -1.36
N SER A 126 0.92 1.66 -1.84
CA SER A 126 0.47 0.47 -1.08
C SER A 126 1.27 0.30 0.20
N THR A 127 2.58 0.57 0.16
CA THR A 127 3.45 0.57 1.36
C THR A 127 3.01 1.64 2.35
N VAL A 128 2.76 2.87 1.87
CA VAL A 128 2.28 3.97 2.71
C VAL A 128 0.94 3.62 3.34
N LYS A 129 0.00 3.01 2.61
CA LYS A 129 -1.30 2.54 3.14
C LYS A 129 -1.10 1.59 4.32
N VAL A 130 -0.27 0.56 4.17
CA VAL A 130 0.00 -0.42 5.23
C VAL A 130 0.67 0.25 6.43
N LEU A 131 1.69 1.09 6.20
CA LEU A 131 2.38 1.81 7.27
C LEU A 131 1.43 2.71 8.05
N MET A 132 0.59 3.49 7.36
CA MET A 132 -0.38 4.37 8.01
C MET A 132 -1.37 3.59 8.88
N LYS A 133 -1.84 2.42 8.43
CA LYS A 133 -2.69 1.53 9.23
C LYS A 133 -1.96 0.99 10.46
N LEU A 134 -0.77 0.44 10.29
CA LEU A 134 0.01 -0.14 11.39
C LEU A 134 0.41 0.91 12.43
N MET A 135 0.67 2.15 12.01
CA MET A 135 0.97 3.26 12.90
C MET A 135 -0.19 3.64 13.84
N GLU A 136 -1.44 3.28 13.54
CA GLU A 136 -2.58 3.49 14.46
C GLU A 136 -2.56 2.51 15.65
N MET A 137 -1.87 1.38 15.52
CA MET A 137 -1.73 0.38 16.58
C MET A 137 -0.52 0.63 17.49
N LEU A 138 0.39 1.50 17.06
CA LEU A 138 1.59 1.85 17.81
C LEU A 138 1.32 3.04 18.74
N PRO A 139 1.94 3.10 19.93
CA PRO A 139 1.76 4.21 20.85
C PRO A 139 2.29 5.52 20.24
N GLU A 140 1.47 6.58 20.26
CA GLU A 140 1.73 7.85 19.58
C GLU A 140 3.08 8.49 19.94
N ASN A 141 3.56 8.28 21.17
CA ASN A 141 4.82 8.81 21.68
C ASN A 141 6.03 7.88 21.45
N SER A 142 5.89 6.82 20.66
CA SER A 142 7.01 5.95 20.32
C SER A 142 8.01 6.69 19.44
N GLU A 143 9.30 6.61 19.79
CA GLU A 143 10.39 7.11 18.96
C GLU A 143 10.33 6.53 17.54
N PHE A 144 9.84 5.29 17.43
CA PHE A 144 9.64 4.60 16.15
C PHE A 144 8.67 5.34 15.23
N ILE A 145 7.55 5.87 15.74
CA ILE A 145 6.61 6.66 14.94
C ILE A 145 7.28 7.94 14.44
N GLY A 146 8.09 8.60 15.27
CA GLY A 146 8.86 9.77 14.87
C GLY A 146 9.85 9.47 13.75
N GLN A 147 10.55 8.34 13.82
CA GLN A 147 11.47 7.88 12.77
C GLN A 147 10.72 7.52 11.48
N LEU A 148 9.58 6.83 11.59
CA LEU A 148 8.77 6.44 10.43
C LEU A 148 8.14 7.63 9.73
N THR A 149 7.64 8.61 10.49
CA THR A 149 7.10 9.88 9.97
C THR A 149 8.13 10.61 9.10
N LYS A 150 9.39 10.67 9.54
CA LYS A 150 10.49 11.26 8.77
C LYS A 150 10.81 10.47 7.48
N LYS A 151 10.65 9.15 7.50
CA LYS A 151 10.87 8.28 6.32
C LYS A 151 9.75 8.36 5.30
N LEU A 152 8.53 8.73 5.70
CA LEU A 152 7.35 8.80 4.83
C LEU A 152 7.31 10.06 3.94
N ALA A 153 7.92 11.17 4.37
CA ALA A 153 7.87 12.43 3.62
C ALA A 153 8.60 12.36 2.26
N PRO A 154 9.87 11.89 2.15
CA PRO A 154 10.60 11.92 0.87
C PRO A 154 9.96 11.09 -0.27
N PRO A 155 9.42 9.88 -0.03
CA PRO A 155 8.68 9.13 -1.05
C PRO A 155 7.46 9.90 -1.58
N MET A 156 6.69 10.52 -0.69
CA MET A 156 5.50 11.29 -1.07
C MET A 156 5.86 12.51 -1.92
N VAL A 157 6.98 13.18 -1.62
CA VAL A 157 7.53 14.26 -2.45
C VAL A 157 7.97 13.74 -3.82
N THR A 158 8.63 12.58 -3.86
CA THR A 158 9.10 11.97 -5.11
C THR A 158 7.94 11.65 -6.05
N LEU A 159 6.80 11.19 -5.52
CA LEU A 159 5.59 10.92 -6.31
C LEU A 159 5.04 12.15 -7.04
N LEU A 160 5.27 13.36 -6.51
CA LEU A 160 4.87 14.62 -7.15
C LEU A 160 5.72 14.99 -8.36
N SER A 161 6.80 14.24 -8.62
CA SER A 161 7.62 14.40 -9.83
C SER A 161 7.27 13.40 -10.93
N ALA A 162 6.29 12.52 -10.72
CA ALA A 162 5.82 11.54 -11.70
C ALA A 162 4.94 12.19 -12.79
N GLU A 163 4.33 11.38 -13.66
CA GLU A 163 3.37 11.85 -14.67
C GLU A 163 2.13 12.49 -14.01
N PRO A 164 1.45 13.46 -14.65
CA PRO A 164 0.36 14.21 -14.02
C PRO A 164 -0.79 13.37 -13.46
N GLU A 165 -1.08 12.23 -14.07
CA GLU A 165 -2.10 11.26 -13.63
C GLU A 165 -1.67 10.59 -12.32
N ILE A 166 -0.41 10.17 -12.23
CA ILE A 166 0.17 9.60 -11.01
C ILE A 166 0.26 10.66 -9.92
N GLN A 167 0.65 11.89 -10.27
CA GLN A 167 0.66 13.01 -9.34
C GLN A 167 -0.72 13.27 -8.76
N TYR A 168 -1.76 13.27 -9.60
CA TYR A 168 -3.13 13.47 -9.13
C TYR A 168 -3.55 12.39 -8.12
N VAL A 169 -3.32 11.11 -8.43
CA VAL A 169 -3.59 10.01 -7.48
C VAL A 169 -2.78 10.17 -6.20
N ALA A 170 -1.50 10.53 -6.31
CA ALA A 170 -0.65 10.79 -5.16
C ALA A 170 -1.19 11.95 -4.31
N LEU A 171 -1.56 13.09 -4.91
CA LEU A 171 -2.10 14.25 -4.21
C LEU A 171 -3.40 13.92 -3.48
N ARG A 172 -4.31 13.15 -4.08
CA ARG A 172 -5.54 12.68 -3.40
C ARG A 172 -5.22 11.85 -2.15
N ASN A 173 -4.25 10.94 -2.25
CA ASN A 173 -3.79 10.15 -1.10
C ASN A 173 -3.07 11.01 -0.06
N ILE A 174 -2.20 11.93 -0.49
CA ILE A 174 -1.51 12.89 0.37
C ILE A 174 -2.52 13.73 1.15
N ASN A 175 -3.59 14.19 0.51
CA ASN A 175 -4.64 14.97 1.16
C ASN A 175 -5.27 14.20 2.34
N LEU A 176 -5.61 12.92 2.13
CA LEU A 176 -6.11 12.06 3.20
C LEU A 176 -5.07 11.85 4.32
N ILE A 177 -3.81 11.66 3.96
CA ILE A 177 -2.72 11.47 4.93
C ILE A 177 -2.49 12.73 5.77
N VAL A 178 -2.51 13.92 5.15
CA VAL A 178 -2.33 15.20 5.84
C VAL A 178 -3.50 15.48 6.80
N GLN A 179 -4.72 15.10 6.43
CA GLN A 179 -5.88 15.20 7.34
C GLN A 179 -5.72 14.33 8.58
N LYS A 180 -5.12 13.14 8.43
CA LYS A 180 -4.92 12.20 9.55
C LYS A 180 -3.67 12.51 10.37
N ARG A 181 -2.55 12.85 9.72
CA ARG A 181 -1.22 13.10 10.32
C ARG A 181 -0.52 14.28 9.63
N PRO A 182 -0.87 15.52 9.98
CA PRO A 182 -0.29 16.71 9.34
C PRO A 182 1.22 16.85 9.58
N GLU A 183 1.76 16.24 10.64
CA GLU A 183 3.19 16.31 10.98
C GLU A 183 4.11 15.65 9.93
N ILE A 184 3.61 14.77 9.06
CA ILE A 184 4.44 14.10 8.02
C ILE A 184 4.97 15.11 7.00
N LEU A 185 4.16 16.07 6.54
CA LEU A 185 4.50 16.98 5.43
C LEU A 185 4.57 18.46 5.83
N LYS A 186 4.60 18.73 7.14
CA LYS A 186 4.58 20.09 7.69
C LYS A 186 5.72 20.99 7.19
N GLN A 187 6.88 20.41 6.90
CA GLN A 187 8.07 21.14 6.43
C GLN A 187 8.15 21.23 4.90
N GLU A 188 7.32 20.47 4.19
CA GLU A 188 7.40 20.28 2.74
C GLU A 188 6.40 21.15 1.98
N MET A 189 6.07 22.36 2.48
CA MET A 189 5.07 23.23 1.83
C MET A 189 5.42 23.55 0.37
N LYS A 190 6.71 23.77 0.08
CA LYS A 190 7.19 24.25 -1.24
C LYS A 190 6.93 23.27 -2.37
N VAL A 191 6.82 21.96 -2.10
CA VAL A 191 6.59 20.97 -3.16
C VAL A 191 5.16 21.00 -3.69
N PHE A 192 4.24 21.64 -2.95
CA PHE A 192 2.85 21.83 -3.37
C PHE A 192 2.65 23.13 -4.15
N PHE A 193 3.70 23.91 -4.42
CA PHE A 193 3.57 25.10 -5.26
C PHE A 193 3.17 24.72 -6.69
N VAL A 194 2.31 25.56 -7.26
CA VAL A 194 1.62 25.28 -8.51
C VAL A 194 2.50 25.74 -9.66
N LYS A 195 2.82 24.84 -10.59
CA LYS A 195 3.58 25.22 -11.79
C LYS A 195 2.64 25.63 -12.90
N TYR A 196 3.07 26.55 -13.77
CA TYR A 196 2.25 27.02 -14.89
C TYR A 196 1.76 25.88 -15.79
N ASN A 197 2.62 24.90 -16.06
CA ASN A 197 2.37 23.74 -16.92
C ASN A 197 1.59 22.59 -16.24
N ASP A 198 1.27 22.69 -14.94
CA ASP A 198 0.48 21.66 -14.27
C ASP A 198 -0.96 21.64 -14.82
N PRO A 199 -1.56 20.46 -15.04
CA PRO A 199 -2.97 20.37 -15.41
C PRO A 199 -3.89 20.92 -14.30
N ILE A 200 -5.05 21.44 -14.68
CA ILE A 200 -5.97 22.11 -13.74
C ILE A 200 -6.33 21.25 -12.52
N TYR A 201 -6.55 19.95 -12.71
CA TYR A 201 -6.87 19.03 -11.61
C TYR A 201 -5.71 18.88 -10.62
N VAL A 202 -4.45 18.90 -11.08
CA VAL A 202 -3.26 18.92 -10.20
C VAL A 202 -3.17 20.24 -9.45
N LYS A 203 -3.40 21.36 -10.13
CA LYS A 203 -3.39 22.70 -9.51
C LYS A 203 -4.38 22.80 -8.36
N MET A 204 -5.62 22.35 -8.58
CA MET A 204 -6.67 22.40 -7.58
C MET A 204 -6.33 21.56 -6.34
N GLU A 205 -5.80 20.35 -6.52
CA GLU A 205 -5.41 19.50 -5.38
C GLU A 205 -4.21 20.05 -4.61
N LYS A 206 -3.21 20.60 -5.32
CA LYS A 206 -2.07 21.28 -4.70
C LYS A 206 -2.53 22.44 -3.82
N LEU A 207 -3.45 23.27 -4.31
CA LEU A 207 -4.02 24.38 -3.55
C LEU A 207 -4.78 23.90 -2.30
N ASP A 208 -5.59 22.83 -2.39
CA ASP A 208 -6.29 22.28 -1.22
C ASP A 208 -5.30 21.80 -0.15
N ILE A 209 -4.23 21.12 -0.54
CA ILE A 209 -3.18 20.66 0.38
C ILE A 209 -2.42 21.84 0.99
N MET A 210 -2.07 22.86 0.19
CA MET A 210 -1.43 24.08 0.70
C MET A 210 -2.26 24.76 1.78
N ILE A 211 -3.57 24.89 1.57
CA ILE A 211 -4.49 25.47 2.55
C ILE A 211 -4.50 24.64 3.84
N ARG A 212 -4.50 23.30 3.73
CA ARG A 212 -4.47 22.40 4.90
C ARG A 212 -3.16 22.43 5.67
N LEU A 213 -2.05 22.64 4.99
CA LEU A 213 -0.72 22.75 5.60
C LEU A 213 -0.38 24.18 6.05
N ALA A 214 -1.27 25.15 5.81
CA ALA A 214 -1.05 26.54 6.19
C ALA A 214 -0.97 26.68 7.72
N GLN A 215 0.12 27.26 8.20
CA GLN A 215 0.44 27.49 9.60
C GLN A 215 1.04 28.88 9.76
N GLN A 216 0.99 29.43 10.97
CA GLN A 216 1.47 30.79 11.28
C GLN A 216 2.89 31.09 10.77
N ASN A 217 3.75 30.08 10.69
CA ASN A 217 5.13 30.22 10.21
C ASN A 217 5.26 30.28 8.68
N ASN A 218 4.28 29.82 7.90
CA ASN A 218 4.35 29.71 6.44
C ASN A 218 3.30 30.57 5.71
N ILE A 219 2.40 31.25 6.43
CA ILE A 219 1.32 32.09 5.85
C ILE A 219 1.84 33.07 4.81
N ASN A 220 2.95 33.76 5.09
CA ASN A 220 3.51 34.76 4.17
C ASN A 220 3.93 34.15 2.82
N GLN A 221 4.45 32.92 2.83
CA GLN A 221 4.82 32.21 1.61
C GLN A 221 3.56 31.80 0.83
N VAL A 222 2.56 31.24 1.53
CA VAL A 222 1.29 30.84 0.91
C VAL A 222 0.56 32.03 0.28
N LEU A 223 0.50 33.18 0.98
CA LEU A 223 -0.14 34.39 0.45
C LEU A 223 0.61 34.99 -0.75
N SER A 224 1.93 34.85 -0.80
CA SER A 224 2.72 35.32 -1.94
C SER A 224 2.44 34.46 -3.17
N GLU A 225 2.39 33.15 -2.99
CA GLU A 225 2.08 32.18 -4.07
C GLU A 225 0.64 32.32 -4.58
N LEU A 226 -0.35 32.58 -3.70
CA LEU A 226 -1.76 32.78 -4.11
C LEU A 226 -2.00 34.10 -4.85
N LYS A 227 -1.06 35.05 -4.74
CA LYS A 227 -1.15 36.35 -5.39
C LYS A 227 -0.54 36.33 -6.80
N GLU A 228 0.35 35.38 -7.06
CA GLU A 228 1.00 35.13 -8.36
C GLU A 228 0.03 34.41 -9.32
#